data_AF-A0A0C2WMG4-F1
#
_entry.id   AF-A0A0C2WMG4-F1
#
_cell.length_a   1.000
_cell.length_b   1.000
_cell.length_c   1.000
_cell.angle_alpha   90.00
_cell.angle_beta   90.00
_cell.angle_gamma   90.00
#
_symmetry.space_group_name_H-M   'P 1'
#
loop_
_entity.id
_entity.type
_entity.pdbx_description
1 polymer ?
#
loop_
_entity_poly.entity_id
_entity_poly.type
_entity_poly.pdbx_seq_one_letter_code
_entity_poly.pdbx_strand_id
1 'polypeptide(L)'
;MVSSWVVGLTSLLLSATNVVATGGFPPVTSPPGACGLFPADASCATVFEACVNTLQNKADPYSSEVCVAAASCYPTNPDSFLSNLFCRIQGPTGNPPKSADIPRVPPSILGNILVRGEFASLQSYTSWYNRVVTSVNPNATVLIDPAFVKMSFDIILAWTGFCSNGEVPAGNLGDWFQFFSTVTGPATTCNLVPNCPITFYPYAMDLTVTCARQQNAVSNPFSIQSCVAAALNWHDGVDSFLQALTCRYNIINNGNVAVPASNSLPPLSFNLPVSNSPPYTQQNFVDFTYGSVTAIGTSAARYPSTIDFVTRTWASIVQWTNFCSTGAVPQQNLSDLLQYSHVALTGTCSAVTCTPDANASCNQLFTACLSSSTILTDPYADSNCVLAATCWGGGINAFGNAISCAKNTQGKNANPQFWPRLTQAVFNTLGNSNTGIISQQNYIDAFYGALGKLSSPIWPDVNYVIGKWTTIATWAKFPNGNIPYGNFADWLTYSAVA
;
A
#
# COMPACT_ATOMS: atom_id res chain seq x y z
N MET A 1 -35.97 15.20 61.61
CA MET A 1 -34.95 15.55 60.61
C MET A 1 -34.37 14.25 60.06
N VAL A 2 -34.89 13.76 58.93
CA VAL A 2 -34.27 12.67 58.17
C VAL A 2 -34.47 13.04 56.71
N SER A 3 -33.37 13.38 56.02
CA SER A 3 -33.36 13.86 54.66
C SER A 3 -33.33 12.71 53.66
N SER A 4 -34.21 12.79 52.68
CA SER A 4 -34.30 11.97 51.48
C SER A 4 -33.01 11.97 50.67
N TRP A 5 -32.53 10.78 50.27
CA TRP A 5 -31.63 10.61 49.13
C TRP A 5 -32.29 9.68 48.13
N VAL A 6 -32.81 10.27 47.05
CA VAL A 6 -33.27 9.56 45.86
C VAL A 6 -32.04 9.32 45.00
N VAL A 7 -31.63 8.06 44.88
CA VAL A 7 -30.60 7.64 43.91
C VAL A 7 -31.32 7.44 42.57
N GLY A 8 -31.19 8.41 41.68
CA GLY A 8 -31.59 8.26 40.29
C GLY A 8 -30.59 7.36 39.56
N LEU A 9 -31.03 6.16 39.15
CA LEU A 9 -30.32 5.36 38.16
C LEU A 9 -30.43 6.06 36.80
N THR A 10 -29.36 6.74 36.37
CA THR A 10 -29.15 7.07 34.97
C THR A 10 -28.55 5.84 34.27
N SER A 11 -29.41 5.12 33.55
CA SER A 11 -29.01 4.07 32.62
C SER A 11 -28.24 4.69 31.44
N LEU A 12 -26.91 4.69 31.54
CA LEU A 12 -26.00 4.90 30.42
C LEU A 12 -26.16 3.73 29.44
N LEU A 13 -26.92 3.96 28.37
CA LEU A 13 -26.91 3.13 27.17
C LEU A 13 -25.52 3.27 26.52
N LEU A 14 -24.59 2.42 26.93
CA LEU A 14 -23.39 2.11 26.16
C LEU A 14 -23.85 1.41 24.89
N SER A 15 -24.01 2.17 23.81
CA SER A 15 -24.02 1.61 22.46
C SER A 15 -22.64 1.02 22.19
N ALA A 16 -22.45 -0.24 22.55
CA ALA A 16 -21.33 -1.04 22.11
C ALA A 16 -21.48 -1.24 20.59
N THR A 17 -20.91 -0.34 19.81
CA THR A 17 -20.61 -0.63 18.41
C THR A 17 -19.55 -1.72 18.42
N ASN A 18 -19.98 -2.96 18.20
CA ASN A 18 -19.07 -4.05 17.89
C ASN A 18 -18.41 -3.70 16.55
N VAL A 19 -17.24 -3.05 16.59
CA VAL A 19 -16.33 -3.04 15.45
C VAL A 19 -15.83 -4.47 15.36
N VAL A 20 -16.43 -5.23 14.45
CA VAL A 20 -16.01 -6.59 14.12
C VAL A 20 -14.62 -6.47 13.49
N ALA A 21 -13.58 -6.66 14.29
CA ALA A 21 -12.25 -6.92 13.78
C ALA A 21 -12.31 -8.28 13.07
N THR A 22 -12.38 -8.28 11.74
CA THR A 22 -12.14 -9.46 10.91
C THR A 22 -10.64 -9.80 10.97
N GLY A 23 -10.18 -10.25 12.14
CA GLY A 23 -8.79 -10.52 12.48
C GLY A 23 -8.24 -11.86 11.96
N GLY A 24 -8.68 -12.31 10.80
CA GLY A 24 -7.93 -13.29 10.01
C GLY A 24 -7.35 -12.53 8.84
N PHE A 25 -6.04 -12.62 8.57
CA PHE A 25 -5.44 -12.07 7.35
C PHE A 25 -6.24 -12.56 6.12
N PRO A 26 -7.08 -11.73 5.47
CA PRO A 26 -7.63 -12.08 4.18
C PRO A 26 -6.55 -11.81 3.12
N PRO A 27 -6.60 -12.48 1.97
CA PRO A 27 -5.59 -12.31 0.92
C PRO A 27 -5.60 -10.86 0.43
N VAL A 28 -4.52 -10.13 0.69
CA VAL A 28 -4.34 -8.76 0.19
C VAL A 28 -4.14 -8.85 -1.33
N THR A 29 -4.96 -8.12 -2.08
CA THR A 29 -5.22 -8.33 -3.50
C THR A 29 -4.27 -7.59 -4.47
N SER A 30 -3.05 -7.24 -4.08
CA SER A 30 -2.03 -6.84 -5.08
C SER A 30 -1.34 -8.09 -5.65
N PRO A 31 -0.92 -8.14 -6.93
CA PRO A 31 -0.13 -9.24 -7.42
C PRO A 31 1.20 -9.20 -6.65
N PRO A 32 1.52 -10.21 -5.82
CA PRO A 32 2.86 -10.29 -5.30
C PRO A 32 3.80 -10.53 -6.49
N GLY A 33 5.09 -10.25 -6.33
CA GLY A 33 6.07 -11.03 -7.10
C GLY A 33 5.78 -12.53 -6.88
N ALA A 34 6.40 -13.43 -7.63
CA ALA A 34 6.12 -14.86 -7.53
C ALA A 34 6.27 -15.48 -6.11
N CYS A 35 6.78 -14.71 -5.14
CA CYS A 35 7.06 -15.09 -3.75
C CYS A 35 6.17 -14.51 -2.66
N GLY A 36 4.99 -13.98 -2.99
CA GLY A 36 4.09 -13.44 -1.97
C GLY A 36 4.50 -12.05 -1.47
N LEU A 37 3.69 -11.50 -0.55
CA LEU A 37 3.86 -10.15 -0.02
C LEU A 37 4.87 -10.11 1.11
N PHE A 38 5.45 -8.94 1.36
CA PHE A 38 6.20 -8.69 2.59
C PHE A 38 5.26 -8.66 3.82
N PRO A 39 5.79 -8.84 5.03
CA PRO A 39 5.03 -8.68 6.27
C PRO A 39 4.30 -7.32 6.35
N ALA A 40 3.18 -7.30 7.09
CA ALA A 40 2.32 -6.13 7.23
C ALA A 40 2.98 -4.96 8.00
N ASP A 41 4.03 -5.22 8.78
CA ASP A 41 4.81 -4.21 9.51
C ASP A 41 6.17 -3.92 8.81
N ALA A 42 6.59 -2.65 8.81
CA ALA A 42 7.81 -2.21 8.12
C ALA A 42 9.10 -2.73 8.79
N SER A 43 9.12 -2.81 10.12
CA SER A 43 10.24 -3.42 10.84
C SER A 43 10.33 -4.92 10.55
N CYS A 44 9.19 -5.60 10.37
CA CYS A 44 9.14 -6.99 9.94
C CYS A 44 9.65 -7.19 8.51
N ALA A 45 9.28 -6.31 7.58
CA ALA A 45 9.86 -6.32 6.23
C ALA A 45 11.39 -6.12 6.28
N THR A 46 11.86 -5.21 7.14
CA THR A 46 13.29 -4.93 7.33
C THR A 46 14.06 -6.16 7.81
N VAL A 47 13.63 -6.81 8.90
CA VAL A 47 14.33 -8.02 9.40
C VAL A 47 14.18 -9.20 8.44
N PHE A 48 13.07 -9.28 7.71
CA PHE A 48 12.87 -10.33 6.71
C PHE A 48 13.81 -10.16 5.51
N GLU A 49 13.95 -8.96 4.96
CA GLU A 49 14.91 -8.69 3.87
C GLU A 49 16.34 -8.94 4.34
N ALA A 50 16.69 -8.53 5.56
CA ALA A 50 17.99 -8.83 6.12
C ALA A 50 18.23 -10.33 6.30
N CYS A 51 17.22 -11.09 6.73
CA CYS A 51 17.30 -12.55 6.76
C CYS A 51 17.58 -13.11 5.36
N VAL A 52 16.82 -12.70 4.34
CA VAL A 52 17.02 -13.13 2.94
C VAL A 52 18.45 -12.85 2.47
N ASN A 53 18.99 -11.67 2.78
CA ASN A 53 20.29 -11.22 2.30
C ASN A 53 21.49 -11.78 3.08
N THR A 54 21.30 -12.18 4.34
CA THR A 54 22.40 -12.58 5.24
C THR A 54 22.41 -14.07 5.56
N LEU A 55 21.34 -14.82 5.21
CA LEU A 55 21.24 -16.24 5.53
C LEU A 55 22.30 -17.07 4.78
N GLN A 56 23.26 -17.61 5.54
CA GLN A 56 24.33 -18.46 5.01
C GLN A 56 23.89 -19.93 4.92
N ASN A 57 23.32 -20.47 6.00
CA ASN A 57 22.89 -21.86 6.05
C ASN A 57 21.41 -21.99 5.67
N LYS A 58 21.14 -22.21 4.38
CA LYS A 58 19.77 -22.39 3.88
C LYS A 58 19.04 -23.60 4.50
N ALA A 59 19.75 -24.62 4.96
CA ALA A 59 19.14 -25.79 5.60
C ALA A 59 18.73 -25.52 7.06
N ASP A 60 19.24 -24.45 7.66
CA ASP A 60 18.94 -24.03 9.03
C ASP A 60 18.71 -22.51 9.12
N PRO A 61 17.54 -22.02 8.65
CA PRO A 61 17.19 -20.60 8.77
C PRO A 61 17.23 -20.08 10.22
N TYR A 62 16.93 -20.93 11.21
CA TYR A 62 16.88 -20.52 12.61
C TYR A 62 18.27 -20.40 13.27
N SER A 63 19.34 -20.79 12.60
CA SER A 63 20.71 -20.44 13.00
C SER A 63 21.03 -18.94 12.96
N SER A 64 20.17 -18.12 12.33
CA SER A 64 20.30 -16.65 12.26
C SER A 64 19.27 -15.96 13.16
N GLU A 65 19.73 -15.14 14.12
CA GLU A 65 18.86 -14.36 15.02
C GLU A 65 17.93 -13.41 14.24
N VAL A 66 18.41 -12.85 13.13
CA VAL A 66 17.63 -12.00 12.23
C VAL A 66 16.48 -12.79 11.58
N CYS A 67 16.74 -14.04 11.18
CA CYS A 67 15.71 -14.92 10.63
C CYS A 67 14.69 -15.38 11.68
N VAL A 68 15.11 -15.55 12.95
CA VAL A 68 14.19 -15.82 14.06
C VAL A 68 13.28 -14.62 14.33
N ALA A 69 13.82 -13.39 14.30
CA ALA A 69 13.01 -12.18 14.36
C ALA A 69 12.03 -12.07 13.17
N ALA A 70 12.50 -12.35 11.95
CA ALA A 70 11.64 -12.38 10.76
C ALA A 70 10.55 -13.46 10.85
N ALA A 71 10.83 -14.63 11.41
CA ALA A 71 9.83 -15.68 11.62
C ALA A 71 8.77 -15.28 12.64
N SER A 72 9.15 -14.54 13.71
CA SER A 72 8.22 -14.02 14.71
C SER A 72 7.21 -12.99 14.17
N CYS A 73 7.50 -12.43 12.98
CA CYS A 73 6.58 -11.58 12.22
C CYS A 73 5.51 -12.35 11.44
N TYR A 74 5.51 -13.68 11.50
CA TYR A 74 4.46 -14.54 10.95
C TYR A 74 3.77 -15.31 12.10
N PRO A 75 3.16 -14.60 13.07
CA PRO A 75 2.78 -15.20 14.35
C PRO A 75 1.67 -16.24 14.21
N THR A 76 0.93 -16.25 13.10
CA THR A 76 -0.11 -17.24 12.83
C THR A 76 0.35 -18.39 11.94
N ASN A 77 1.58 -18.37 11.42
CA ASN A 77 2.10 -19.44 10.58
C ASN A 77 3.61 -19.30 10.29
N PRO A 78 4.51 -19.86 11.12
CA PRO A 78 5.95 -19.92 10.81
C PRO A 78 6.30 -20.62 9.49
N ASP A 79 5.47 -21.53 8.97
CA ASP A 79 5.71 -22.11 7.62
C ASP A 79 5.47 -21.08 6.51
N SER A 80 4.65 -20.06 6.73
CA SER A 80 4.47 -18.96 5.77
C SER A 80 5.73 -18.11 5.68
N PHE A 81 6.44 -17.91 6.80
CA PHE A 81 7.78 -17.32 6.79
C PHE A 81 8.74 -18.15 5.93
N LEU A 82 8.83 -19.47 6.16
CA LEU A 82 9.73 -20.35 5.41
C LEU A 82 9.38 -20.37 3.92
N SER A 83 8.09 -20.42 3.59
CA SER A 83 7.60 -20.37 2.20
C SER A 83 8.04 -19.09 1.49
N ASN A 84 7.90 -17.93 2.15
CA ASN A 84 8.29 -16.63 1.58
C ASN A 84 9.81 -16.48 1.47
N LEU A 85 10.54 -16.89 2.52
CA LEU A 85 11.99 -16.90 2.55
C LEU A 85 12.53 -17.73 1.40
N PHE A 86 12.14 -19.01 1.32
CA PHE A 86 12.65 -19.95 0.31
C PHE A 86 12.31 -19.54 -1.10
N CYS A 87 11.12 -19.00 -1.32
CA CYS A 87 10.79 -18.46 -2.63
C CYS A 87 11.78 -17.35 -3.05
N ARG A 88 12.19 -16.47 -2.14
CA ARG A 88 13.12 -15.38 -2.48
C ARG A 88 14.56 -15.84 -2.65
N ILE A 89 14.99 -16.86 -1.92
CA ILE A 89 16.35 -17.39 -2.01
C ILE A 89 16.55 -18.47 -3.10
N GLN A 90 15.47 -19.08 -3.61
CA GLN A 90 15.51 -20.19 -4.58
C GLN A 90 14.60 -19.98 -5.80
N GLY A 91 13.67 -19.03 -5.76
CA GLY A 91 12.64 -18.83 -6.78
C GLY A 91 11.29 -19.49 -6.43
N PRO A 92 10.22 -19.16 -7.18
CA PRO A 92 8.84 -19.58 -6.89
C PRO A 92 8.51 -21.05 -7.06
N THR A 93 9.40 -21.81 -7.67
CA THR A 93 9.25 -23.26 -7.87
C THR A 93 9.94 -24.08 -6.77
N GLY A 94 10.52 -23.43 -5.76
CA GLY A 94 11.17 -24.11 -4.64
C GLY A 94 10.14 -24.83 -3.76
N ASN A 95 10.52 -25.99 -3.21
CA ASN A 95 9.77 -26.65 -2.15
C ASN A 95 10.29 -26.15 -0.80
N PRO A 96 9.58 -25.23 -0.12
CA PRO A 96 10.03 -24.75 1.19
C PRO A 96 9.97 -25.89 2.22
N PRO A 97 10.97 -26.01 3.11
CA PRO A 97 10.88 -26.95 4.21
C PRO A 97 9.80 -26.51 5.20
N LYS A 98 9.31 -27.46 5.99
CA LYS A 98 8.40 -27.19 7.11
C LYS A 98 9.20 -26.81 8.35
N SER A 99 8.61 -25.98 9.20
CA SER A 99 9.21 -25.61 10.49
C SER A 99 9.52 -26.84 11.37
N ALA A 100 8.72 -27.90 11.25
CA ALA A 100 8.92 -29.17 11.94
C ALA A 100 10.13 -29.98 11.42
N ASP A 101 10.56 -29.73 10.17
CA ASP A 101 11.60 -30.51 9.48
C ASP A 101 13.00 -29.85 9.52
N ILE A 102 13.09 -28.62 10.04
CA ILE A 102 14.34 -27.88 10.18
C ILE A 102 14.86 -27.92 11.63
N PRO A 103 16.15 -27.65 11.86
CA PRO A 103 16.69 -27.53 13.21
C PRO A 103 15.92 -26.51 14.06
N ARG A 104 15.83 -26.78 15.37
CA ARG A 104 15.23 -25.86 16.36
C ARG A 104 16.03 -24.57 16.45
N VAL A 105 15.37 -23.51 16.92
CA VAL A 105 16.05 -22.27 17.33
C VAL A 105 17.15 -22.61 18.35
N PRO A 106 18.42 -22.25 18.09
CA PRO A 106 19.53 -22.52 18.99
C PRO A 106 19.31 -21.91 20.38
N PRO A 107 19.74 -22.58 21.47
CA PRO A 107 19.65 -22.04 22.83
C PRO A 107 20.34 -20.69 23.01
N SER A 108 21.39 -20.40 22.24
CA SER A 108 22.07 -19.10 22.25
C SER A 108 21.16 -17.97 21.75
N ILE A 109 20.34 -18.22 20.72
CA ILE A 109 19.38 -17.24 20.21
C ILE A 109 18.16 -17.15 21.11
N LEU A 110 17.64 -18.28 21.63
CA LEU A 110 16.57 -18.22 22.63
C LEU A 110 17.01 -17.43 23.88
N GLY A 111 18.23 -17.65 24.37
CA GLY A 111 18.80 -16.91 25.50
C GLY A 111 18.80 -15.40 25.33
N ASN A 112 18.87 -14.90 24.10
CA ASN A 112 18.80 -13.48 23.76
C ASN A 112 17.39 -12.86 23.89
N ILE A 113 16.35 -13.69 23.97
CA ILE A 113 14.93 -13.33 24.15
C ILE A 113 14.50 -13.47 25.61
N LEU A 114 15.09 -14.44 26.32
CA LEU A 114 14.65 -14.86 27.65
C LEU A 114 15.17 -13.94 28.77
N VAL A 115 14.35 -13.77 29.81
CA VAL A 115 14.77 -13.22 31.09
C VAL A 115 15.58 -14.29 31.82
N ARG A 116 16.87 -14.01 32.06
CA ARG A 116 17.80 -14.91 32.79
C ARG A 116 17.88 -16.35 32.22
N GLY A 117 17.50 -16.54 30.95
CA GLY A 117 17.51 -17.85 30.30
C GLY A 117 16.33 -18.77 30.63
N GLU A 118 15.31 -18.28 31.34
CA GLU A 118 14.21 -19.13 31.85
C GLU A 118 12.91 -18.98 31.03
N PHE A 119 12.44 -17.74 30.86
CA PHE A 119 11.15 -17.44 30.22
C PHE A 119 11.22 -16.16 29.39
N ALA A 120 10.36 -16.04 28.38
CA ALA A 120 10.15 -14.80 27.64
C ALA A 120 8.93 -14.09 28.19
N SER A 121 9.05 -12.80 28.46
CA SER A 121 7.94 -11.91 28.76
C SER A 121 7.71 -10.96 27.58
N LEU A 122 6.57 -10.25 27.56
CA LEU A 122 6.32 -9.22 26.55
C LEU A 122 7.45 -8.17 26.52
N GLN A 123 7.96 -7.79 27.69
CA GLN A 123 9.05 -6.84 27.80
C GLN A 123 10.34 -7.39 27.19
N SER A 124 10.74 -8.61 27.55
CA SER A 124 11.99 -9.21 27.05
C SER A 124 11.93 -9.46 25.53
N TYR A 125 10.78 -9.92 25.03
CA TYR A 125 10.50 -10.08 23.60
C TYR A 125 10.58 -8.75 22.85
N THR A 126 9.94 -7.69 23.37
CA THR A 126 9.96 -6.36 22.75
C THR A 126 11.38 -5.78 22.71
N SER A 127 12.13 -5.91 23.82
CA SER A 127 13.53 -5.44 23.88
C SER A 127 14.43 -6.22 22.92
N TRP A 128 14.27 -7.54 22.84
CA TRP A 128 14.97 -8.39 21.87
C TRP A 128 14.66 -7.96 20.43
N TYR A 129 13.38 -7.88 20.07
CA TYR A 129 12.95 -7.56 18.72
C TYR A 129 13.45 -6.18 18.29
N ASN A 130 13.31 -5.17 19.16
CA ASN A 130 13.83 -3.83 18.89
C ASN A 130 15.34 -3.83 18.66
N ARG A 131 16.11 -4.60 19.46
CA ARG A 131 17.56 -4.72 19.29
C ARG A 131 17.91 -5.34 17.94
N VAL A 132 17.22 -6.41 17.53
CA VAL A 132 17.46 -7.06 16.24
C VAL A 132 17.15 -6.11 15.08
N VAL A 133 15.99 -5.45 15.08
CA VAL A 133 15.63 -4.43 14.08
C VAL A 133 16.69 -3.33 14.01
N THR A 134 17.09 -2.78 15.16
CA THR A 134 18.11 -1.72 15.26
C THR A 134 19.45 -2.18 14.69
N SER A 135 19.86 -3.41 14.96
CA SER A 135 21.13 -3.97 14.47
C SER A 135 21.17 -4.13 12.95
N VAL A 136 20.02 -4.38 12.33
CA VAL A 136 19.86 -4.54 10.89
C VAL A 136 19.74 -3.18 10.20
N ASN A 137 18.87 -2.31 10.72
CA ASN A 137 18.64 -0.98 10.20
C ASN A 137 18.21 -0.05 11.34
N PRO A 138 19.12 0.77 11.88
CA PRO A 138 18.80 1.73 12.94
C PRO A 138 17.65 2.67 12.58
N ASN A 139 17.52 3.03 11.31
CA ASN A 139 16.48 3.94 10.82
C ASN A 139 15.10 3.26 10.72
N ALA A 140 15.00 1.93 10.81
CA ALA A 140 13.72 1.22 10.81
C ALA A 140 13.03 1.24 12.19
N THR A 141 13.75 1.63 13.25
CA THR A 141 13.23 1.65 14.64
C THR A 141 12.02 2.57 14.81
N VAL A 142 11.96 3.67 14.06
CA VAL A 142 10.84 4.62 14.07
C VAL A 142 9.54 3.99 13.54
N LEU A 143 9.64 2.92 12.76
CA LEU A 143 8.54 2.19 12.13
C LEU A 143 8.21 0.85 12.78
N ILE A 144 8.79 0.52 13.93
CA ILE A 144 8.35 -0.64 14.72
C ILE A 144 6.92 -0.35 15.20
N ASP A 145 5.92 -1.08 14.70
CA ASP A 145 4.55 -1.01 15.23
C ASP A 145 4.47 -1.77 16.57
N PRO A 146 4.34 -1.06 17.69
CA PRO A 146 4.30 -1.72 18.99
C PRO A 146 3.02 -2.55 19.19
N ALA A 147 1.93 -2.22 18.49
CA ALA A 147 0.72 -3.06 18.50
C ALA A 147 1.00 -4.40 17.83
N PHE A 148 1.75 -4.40 16.72
CA PHE A 148 2.15 -5.62 16.03
C PHE A 148 3.07 -6.49 16.88
N VAL A 149 4.13 -5.91 17.47
CA VAL A 149 5.06 -6.65 18.34
C VAL A 149 4.32 -7.30 19.52
N LYS A 150 3.41 -6.55 20.15
CA LYS A 150 2.60 -7.06 21.25
C LYS A 150 1.61 -8.14 20.80
N MET A 151 1.01 -8.01 19.61
CA MET A 151 0.14 -9.03 19.02
C MET A 151 0.91 -10.31 18.67
N SER A 152 2.12 -10.22 18.12
CA SER A 152 2.96 -11.40 17.88
C SER A 152 3.23 -12.16 19.17
N PHE A 153 3.62 -11.46 20.25
CA PHE A 153 3.83 -12.10 21.54
C PHE A 153 2.55 -12.67 22.15
N ASP A 154 1.42 -11.97 22.00
CA ASP A 154 0.11 -12.45 22.44
C ASP A 154 -0.29 -13.78 21.81
N ILE A 155 -0.05 -13.96 20.50
CA ILE A 155 -0.31 -15.20 19.80
C ILE A 155 0.64 -16.32 20.27
N ILE A 156 1.93 -16.00 20.49
CA ILE A 156 2.89 -16.95 21.07
C ILE A 156 2.42 -17.40 22.46
N LEU A 157 2.03 -16.45 23.30
CA LEU A 157 1.55 -16.70 24.67
C LEU A 157 0.27 -17.55 24.67
N ALA A 158 -0.65 -17.29 23.72
CA ALA A 158 -1.90 -18.01 23.58
C ALA A 158 -1.67 -19.44 23.10
N TRP A 159 -0.85 -19.63 22.08
CA TRP A 159 -0.55 -20.94 21.53
C TRP A 159 0.24 -21.81 22.50
N THR A 160 1.09 -21.22 23.34
CA THR A 160 1.84 -21.95 24.36
C THR A 160 1.01 -22.23 25.62
N GLY A 161 -0.17 -21.61 25.78
CA GLY A 161 -1.07 -21.84 26.91
C GLY A 161 -0.71 -21.05 28.18
N PHE A 162 0.00 -19.92 28.06
CA PHE A 162 0.51 -19.15 29.20
C PHE A 162 -0.17 -17.78 29.40
N CYS A 163 -1.38 -17.59 28.87
CA CYS A 163 -2.12 -16.33 28.98
C CYS A 163 -2.25 -15.79 30.42
N SER A 164 -2.41 -16.67 31.41
CA SER A 164 -2.55 -16.29 32.82
C SER A 164 -1.27 -15.74 33.45
N ASN A 165 -0.11 -16.21 32.97
CA ASN A 165 1.18 -15.92 33.58
C ASN A 165 1.91 -14.79 32.83
N GLY A 166 1.59 -14.57 31.55
CA GLY A 166 2.24 -13.55 30.74
C GLY A 166 3.69 -13.89 30.33
N GLU A 167 4.14 -15.11 30.65
CA GLU A 167 5.51 -15.57 30.52
C GLU A 167 5.56 -16.94 29.86
N VAL A 168 6.40 -17.09 28.84
CA VAL A 168 6.54 -18.33 28.04
C VAL A 168 7.87 -19.01 28.39
N PRO A 169 7.88 -20.23 28.96
CA PRO A 169 9.12 -20.95 29.23
C PRO A 169 9.96 -21.19 27.96
N ALA A 170 11.29 -21.25 28.12
CA ALA A 170 12.23 -21.40 27.02
C ALA A 170 11.89 -22.57 26.06
N GLY A 171 11.54 -23.73 26.61
CA GLY A 171 11.16 -24.91 25.83
C GLY A 171 9.93 -24.66 24.96
N ASN A 172 8.87 -24.09 25.55
CA ASN A 172 7.63 -23.77 24.86
C ASN A 172 7.80 -22.69 23.79
N LEU A 173 8.67 -21.70 24.02
CA LEU A 173 9.00 -20.70 23.01
C LEU A 173 9.72 -21.34 21.81
N GLY A 174 10.67 -22.25 22.06
CA GLY A 174 11.32 -23.01 21.00
C GLY A 174 10.34 -23.93 20.24
N ASP A 175 9.42 -24.58 20.97
CA ASP A 175 8.37 -25.42 20.38
C ASP A 175 7.41 -24.62 19.51
N TRP A 176 7.11 -23.37 19.86
CA TRP A 176 6.29 -22.48 19.03
C TRP A 176 6.91 -22.29 17.64
N PHE A 177 8.20 -21.94 17.55
CA PHE A 177 8.87 -21.78 16.26
C PHE A 177 8.89 -23.07 15.44
N GLN A 178 8.98 -24.24 16.09
CA GLN A 178 9.10 -25.52 15.40
C GLN A 178 7.75 -26.15 14.99
N PHE A 179 6.70 -25.99 15.81
CA PHE A 179 5.49 -26.81 15.71
C PHE A 179 4.20 -26.02 15.57
N PHE A 180 4.21 -24.69 15.61
CA PHE A 180 2.98 -23.91 15.49
C PHE A 180 2.16 -24.28 14.24
N SER A 181 2.83 -24.48 13.10
CA SER A 181 2.17 -24.77 11.82
C SER A 181 1.56 -26.18 11.74
N THR A 182 1.93 -27.08 12.66
CA THR A 182 1.52 -28.50 12.66
C THR A 182 0.63 -28.88 13.84
N VAL A 183 0.64 -28.08 14.90
CA VAL A 183 -0.11 -28.32 16.14
C VAL A 183 -1.01 -27.13 16.45
N THR A 184 -2.28 -27.39 16.69
CA THR A 184 -3.22 -26.37 17.16
C THR A 184 -2.93 -26.02 18.61
N GLY A 185 -2.75 -24.72 18.88
CA GLY A 185 -2.61 -24.21 20.25
C GLY A 185 -3.94 -24.23 21.03
N PRO A 186 -3.91 -24.05 22.36
CA PRO A 186 -5.11 -24.04 23.19
C PRO A 186 -5.96 -22.78 23.00
N ALA A 187 -5.38 -21.69 22.49
CA ALA A 187 -6.05 -20.45 22.14
C ALA A 187 -5.32 -19.73 20.98
N THR A 188 -6.02 -18.79 20.33
CA THR A 188 -5.45 -17.97 19.24
C THR A 188 -4.92 -16.62 19.70
N THR A 189 -5.39 -16.11 20.84
CA THR A 189 -5.01 -14.81 21.43
C THR A 189 -5.24 -14.81 22.94
N CYS A 190 -4.43 -14.05 23.69
CA CYS A 190 -4.66 -13.77 25.12
C CYS A 190 -5.32 -12.40 25.34
N ASN A 191 -5.71 -11.70 24.27
CA ASN A 191 -6.27 -10.35 24.28
C ASN A 191 -5.36 -9.30 24.96
N LEU A 192 -4.03 -9.42 24.84
CA LEU A 192 -3.10 -8.40 25.32
C LEU A 192 -3.23 -7.08 24.55
N VAL A 193 -3.71 -7.11 23.30
CA VAL A 193 -3.96 -5.94 22.45
C VAL A 193 -5.43 -5.89 22.04
N PRO A 194 -6.36 -5.56 22.96
CA PRO A 194 -7.73 -5.39 22.56
C PRO A 194 -7.83 -4.14 21.67
N ASN A 195 -8.43 -4.31 20.48
CA ASN A 195 -8.92 -3.21 19.67
C ASN A 195 -7.85 -2.23 19.12
N CYS A 196 -6.76 -2.75 18.55
CA CYS A 196 -5.88 -1.96 17.67
C CYS A 196 -6.22 -2.27 16.19
N PRO A 197 -7.09 -1.50 15.52
CA PRO A 197 -7.33 -1.68 14.10
C PRO A 197 -6.04 -1.63 13.28
N ILE A 198 -6.05 -2.39 12.21
CA ILE A 198 -5.00 -2.46 11.18
C ILE A 198 -5.63 -2.14 9.84
N THR A 199 -4.82 -1.66 8.89
CA THR A 199 -5.26 -1.48 7.50
C THR A 199 -4.43 -2.35 6.56
N PHE A 200 -5.01 -2.68 5.41
CA PHE A 200 -4.36 -3.45 4.35
C PHE A 200 -3.31 -2.65 3.57
N TYR A 201 -3.18 -1.35 3.83
CA TYR A 201 -2.26 -0.45 3.16
C TYR A 201 -0.99 -0.23 4.00
N PRO A 202 0.15 -0.86 3.63
CA PRO A 202 1.38 -0.78 4.43
C PRO A 202 1.86 0.65 4.71
N TYR A 203 1.75 1.53 3.70
CA TYR A 203 2.14 2.93 3.82
C TYR A 203 1.26 3.72 4.81
N ALA A 204 -0.04 3.42 4.85
CA ALA A 204 -0.95 4.06 5.81
C ALA A 204 -0.67 3.58 7.24
N MET A 205 -0.25 2.32 7.40
CA MET A 205 0.26 1.83 8.68
C MET A 205 1.55 2.55 9.11
N ASP A 206 2.51 2.73 8.20
CA ASP A 206 3.77 3.44 8.50
C ASP A 206 3.52 4.90 8.92
N LEU A 207 2.59 5.57 8.24
CA LEU A 207 2.13 6.91 8.60
C LEU A 207 1.44 6.92 9.97
N THR A 208 0.60 5.92 10.28
CA THR A 208 -0.11 5.80 11.56
C THR A 208 0.85 5.55 12.73
N VAL A 209 1.83 4.67 12.56
CA VAL A 209 2.87 4.42 13.56
C VAL A 209 3.71 5.68 13.80
N THR A 210 4.09 6.38 12.72
CA THR A 210 4.82 7.65 12.80
C THR A 210 3.99 8.73 13.51
N CYS A 211 2.70 8.81 13.19
CA CYS A 211 1.74 9.71 13.84
C CYS A 211 1.60 9.41 15.34
N ALA A 212 1.46 8.15 15.74
CA ALA A 212 1.28 7.73 17.14
C ALA A 212 2.44 8.10 18.08
N ARG A 213 3.63 8.40 17.53
CA ARG A 213 4.80 8.85 18.30
C ARG A 213 4.80 10.35 18.58
N GLN A 214 3.88 11.11 17.99
CA GLN A 214 3.80 12.56 18.15
C GLN A 214 3.06 12.92 19.45
N GLN A 215 3.52 13.97 20.13
CA GLN A 215 3.00 14.36 21.45
C GLN A 215 1.49 14.62 21.45
N ASN A 216 0.98 15.25 20.38
CA ASN A 216 -0.43 15.63 20.24
C ASN A 216 -1.24 14.69 19.35
N ALA A 217 -0.76 13.46 19.12
CA ALA A 217 -1.38 12.54 18.18
C ALA A 217 -2.86 12.26 18.51
N VAL A 218 -3.22 12.18 19.79
CA VAL A 218 -4.60 11.91 20.21
C VAL A 218 -5.40 13.19 20.48
N SER A 219 -4.74 14.27 20.94
CA SER A 219 -5.42 15.52 21.31
C SER A 219 -5.68 16.46 20.12
N ASN A 220 -4.79 16.44 19.12
CA ASN A 220 -4.90 17.24 17.91
C ASN A 220 -4.18 16.55 16.72
N PRO A 221 -4.67 15.38 16.27
CA PRO A 221 -4.06 14.68 15.13
C PRO A 221 -4.06 15.54 13.86
N PHE A 222 -5.06 16.39 13.66
CA PHE A 222 -5.20 17.16 12.42
C PHE A 222 -4.29 18.38 12.33
N SER A 223 -3.42 18.61 13.33
CA SER A 223 -2.28 19.52 13.22
C SER A 223 -0.97 18.83 12.83
N ILE A 224 -0.97 17.51 12.62
CA ILE A 224 0.23 16.72 12.37
C ILE A 224 0.15 16.12 10.96
N GLN A 225 1.16 16.39 10.13
CA GLN A 225 1.19 15.94 8.74
C GLN A 225 1.00 14.43 8.57
N SER A 226 1.77 13.60 9.28
CA SER A 226 1.67 12.14 9.18
C SER A 226 0.31 11.61 9.63
N CYS A 227 -0.30 12.24 10.64
CA CYS A 227 -1.63 11.89 11.11
C CYS A 227 -2.71 12.22 10.08
N VAL A 228 -2.64 13.41 9.45
CA VAL A 228 -3.57 13.79 8.37
C VAL A 228 -3.41 12.85 7.18
N ALA A 229 -2.17 12.55 6.76
CA ALA A 229 -1.90 11.61 5.68
C ALA A 229 -2.41 10.20 5.99
N ALA A 230 -2.21 9.72 7.23
CA ALA A 230 -2.74 8.44 7.68
C ALA A 230 -4.28 8.41 7.68
N ALA A 231 -4.92 9.43 8.27
CA ALA A 231 -6.38 9.53 8.37
C ALA A 231 -7.04 9.56 6.98
N LEU A 232 -6.52 10.38 6.07
CA LEU A 232 -7.07 10.49 4.71
C LEU A 232 -6.87 9.22 3.88
N ASN A 233 -5.87 8.40 4.20
CA ASN A 233 -5.63 7.11 3.55
C ASN A 233 -6.22 5.91 4.33
N TRP A 234 -6.97 6.17 5.40
CA TRP A 234 -7.59 5.11 6.20
C TRP A 234 -8.96 4.74 5.64
N HIS A 235 -9.03 3.60 4.96
CA HIS A 235 -10.22 3.19 4.21
C HIS A 235 -11.46 2.97 5.08
N ASP A 236 -11.27 2.51 6.33
CA ASP A 236 -12.36 2.17 7.25
C ASP A 236 -12.98 3.40 7.93
N GLY A 237 -12.55 4.61 7.56
CA GLY A 237 -13.05 5.88 8.09
C GLY A 237 -12.21 6.44 9.24
N VAL A 238 -12.47 7.70 9.59
CA VAL A 238 -11.62 8.45 10.54
C VAL A 238 -11.74 7.90 11.96
N ASP A 239 -12.91 7.44 12.39
CA ASP A 239 -13.06 6.89 13.74
C ASP A 239 -12.27 5.58 13.91
N SER A 240 -12.20 4.75 12.86
CA SER A 240 -11.33 3.56 12.85
C SER A 240 -9.85 3.95 12.89
N PHE A 241 -9.45 4.98 12.16
CA PHE A 241 -8.10 5.55 12.25
C PHE A 241 -7.80 6.06 13.67
N LEU A 242 -8.69 6.82 14.29
CA LEU A 242 -8.48 7.37 15.64
C LEU A 242 -8.38 6.25 16.68
N GLN A 243 -9.12 5.15 16.51
CA GLN A 243 -8.97 3.96 17.33
C GLN A 243 -7.60 3.30 17.12
N ALA A 244 -7.17 3.12 15.87
CA ALA A 244 -5.85 2.58 15.52
C ALA A 244 -4.70 3.43 16.09
N LEU A 245 -4.85 4.75 16.00
CA LEU A 245 -3.90 5.74 16.49
C LEU A 245 -3.82 5.74 18.01
N THR A 246 -4.96 5.86 18.68
CA THR A 246 -5.03 5.92 20.15
C THR A 246 -4.51 4.63 20.78
N CYS A 247 -4.83 3.48 20.20
CA CYS A 247 -4.33 2.20 20.68
C CYS A 247 -2.79 2.15 20.63
N ARG A 248 -2.17 2.57 19.52
CA ARG A 248 -0.70 2.64 19.40
C ARG A 248 -0.10 3.69 20.31
N TYR A 249 -0.69 4.87 20.39
CA TYR A 249 -0.25 5.94 21.29
C TYR A 249 -0.21 5.48 22.75
N ASN A 250 -1.26 4.77 23.20
CA ASN A 250 -1.33 4.22 24.55
C ASN A 250 -0.25 3.16 24.80
N ILE A 251 0.05 2.30 23.82
CA ILE A 251 1.15 1.33 23.97
C ILE A 251 2.50 2.05 24.05
N ILE A 252 2.76 3.04 23.19
CA ILE A 252 4.03 3.78 23.15
C ILE A 252 4.27 4.54 24.46
N ASN A 253 3.23 5.22 24.96
CA ASN A 253 3.34 6.11 26.11
C ASN A 253 2.93 5.45 27.43
N ASN A 254 2.65 4.14 27.42
CA ASN A 254 2.09 3.41 28.56
C ASN A 254 0.86 4.12 29.17
N GLY A 255 -0.01 4.62 28.29
CA GLY A 255 -1.18 5.43 28.61
C GLY A 255 -2.50 4.64 28.54
N ASN A 256 -3.58 5.30 28.94
CA ASN A 256 -4.95 4.78 28.83
C ASN A 256 -5.91 5.91 28.42
N VAL A 257 -5.53 6.64 27.37
CA VAL A 257 -6.36 7.71 26.81
C VAL A 257 -7.51 7.09 26.03
N ALA A 258 -8.73 7.61 26.21
CA ALA A 258 -9.89 7.18 25.44
C ALA A 258 -9.78 7.64 23.98
N VAL A 259 -10.39 6.89 23.06
CA VAL A 259 -10.45 7.28 21.65
C VAL A 259 -11.29 8.56 21.54
N PRO A 260 -10.75 9.65 20.98
CA PRO A 260 -11.50 10.89 20.81
C PRO A 260 -12.56 10.70 19.72
N ALA A 261 -13.70 11.36 19.86
CA ALA A 261 -14.66 11.46 18.76
C ALA A 261 -14.11 12.45 17.73
N SER A 262 -14.10 12.08 16.45
CA SER A 262 -13.56 12.91 15.36
C SER A 262 -14.14 14.33 15.32
N ASN A 263 -15.45 14.46 15.57
CA ASN A 263 -16.16 15.74 15.60
C ASN A 263 -15.84 16.63 16.83
N SER A 264 -15.14 16.09 17.83
CA SER A 264 -14.68 16.84 19.01
C SER A 264 -13.25 17.36 18.87
N LEU A 265 -12.52 16.93 17.84
CA LEU A 265 -11.14 17.32 17.59
C LEU A 265 -11.07 18.69 16.87
N PRO A 266 -9.99 19.46 17.09
CA PRO A 266 -9.74 20.67 16.32
C PRO A 266 -9.73 20.40 14.80
N PRO A 267 -10.18 21.35 13.96
CA PRO A 267 -10.16 21.19 12.51
C PRO A 267 -8.73 21.14 11.96
N LEU A 268 -8.59 20.74 10.69
CA LEU A 268 -7.33 20.75 9.96
C LEU A 268 -6.65 22.13 10.06
N SER A 269 -5.46 22.18 10.68
CA SER A 269 -4.82 23.45 11.06
C SER A 269 -3.79 23.96 10.06
N PHE A 270 -3.57 23.26 8.95
CA PHE A 270 -2.57 23.62 7.94
C PHE A 270 -3.04 23.24 6.54
N ASN A 271 -2.58 23.98 5.54
CA ASN A 271 -2.73 23.60 4.14
C ASN A 271 -1.79 22.44 3.84
N LEU A 272 -2.26 21.40 3.16
CA LEU A 272 -1.43 20.30 2.69
C LEU A 272 -0.17 20.87 2.00
N PRO A 273 1.05 20.41 2.36
CA PRO A 273 2.31 20.90 1.82
C PRO A 273 2.53 20.38 0.39
N VAL A 274 1.78 20.95 -0.55
CA VAL A 274 1.77 20.62 -1.98
C VAL A 274 1.96 21.88 -2.81
N SER A 275 2.35 21.72 -4.08
CA SER A 275 2.73 22.84 -4.96
C SER A 275 1.63 23.87 -5.22
N ASN A 276 0.37 23.45 -5.20
CA ASN A 276 -0.78 24.31 -5.49
C ASN A 276 -1.65 24.52 -4.24
N SER A 277 -2.17 25.74 -4.08
CA SER A 277 -3.15 26.05 -3.04
C SER A 277 -4.49 25.34 -3.32
N PRO A 278 -5.35 25.13 -2.29
CA PRO A 278 -6.70 24.59 -2.47
C PRO A 278 -7.51 25.34 -3.55
N PRO A 279 -8.45 24.68 -4.25
CA PRO A 279 -8.93 23.32 -4.01
C PRO A 279 -7.93 22.24 -4.41
N TYR A 280 -7.80 21.21 -3.57
CA TYR A 280 -6.85 20.12 -3.78
C TYR A 280 -7.34 19.20 -4.88
N THR A 281 -6.44 18.80 -5.77
CA THR A 281 -6.69 17.83 -6.83
C THR A 281 -6.24 16.43 -6.44
N GLN A 282 -6.55 15.44 -7.28
CA GLN A 282 -6.02 14.09 -7.13
C GLN A 282 -4.49 14.08 -7.07
N GLN A 283 -3.81 14.86 -7.93
CA GLN A 283 -2.35 14.93 -7.93
C GLN A 283 -1.83 15.52 -6.62
N ASN A 284 -2.49 16.55 -6.07
CA ASN A 284 -2.11 17.07 -4.76
C ASN A 284 -2.23 16.02 -3.66
N PHE A 285 -3.27 15.18 -3.68
CA PHE A 285 -3.42 14.11 -2.69
C PHE A 285 -2.35 13.03 -2.83
N VAL A 286 -1.97 12.68 -4.07
CA VAL A 286 -0.83 11.79 -4.36
C VAL A 286 0.46 12.39 -3.81
N ASP A 287 0.78 13.62 -4.19
CA ASP A 287 2.00 14.32 -3.77
C ASP A 287 2.08 14.43 -2.24
N PHE A 288 0.96 14.74 -1.59
CA PHE A 288 0.86 14.80 -0.13
C PHE A 288 1.11 13.45 0.53
N THR A 289 0.51 12.38 0.00
CA THR A 289 0.67 11.02 0.54
C THR A 289 2.11 10.55 0.40
N TYR A 290 2.69 10.65 -0.81
CA TYR A 290 4.07 10.25 -1.07
C TYR A 290 5.06 11.14 -0.30
N GLY A 291 4.86 12.45 -0.29
CA GLY A 291 5.68 13.39 0.47
C GLY A 291 5.66 13.12 1.98
N SER A 292 4.50 12.70 2.52
CA SER A 292 4.38 12.33 3.94
C SER A 292 5.08 11.02 4.27
N VAL A 293 5.07 10.04 3.35
CA VAL A 293 5.86 8.80 3.51
C VAL A 293 7.36 9.11 3.43
N THR A 294 7.79 9.94 2.47
CA THR A 294 9.18 10.42 2.36
C THR A 294 9.63 11.12 3.65
N ALA A 295 8.76 11.94 4.24
CA ALA A 295 9.04 12.70 5.46
C ALA A 295 9.25 11.83 6.72
N ILE A 296 8.92 10.53 6.67
CA ILE A 296 9.28 9.58 7.73
C ILE A 296 10.82 9.47 7.84
N GLY A 297 11.55 9.69 6.75
CA GLY A 297 13.01 9.83 6.76
C GLY A 297 13.78 8.52 6.88
N THR A 298 13.18 7.39 6.47
CA THR A 298 13.82 6.07 6.48
C THR A 298 13.52 5.29 5.21
N SER A 299 14.51 4.53 4.72
CA SER A 299 14.34 3.63 3.57
C SER A 299 13.43 2.43 3.89
N ALA A 300 13.15 2.17 5.17
CA ALA A 300 12.19 1.16 5.59
C ALA A 300 10.73 1.60 5.39
N ALA A 301 10.48 2.88 5.14
CA ALA A 301 9.13 3.40 4.88
C ALA A 301 8.61 2.84 3.57
N ARG A 302 7.41 2.27 3.60
CA ARG A 302 6.80 1.61 2.46
C ARG A 302 5.92 2.60 1.74
N TYR A 303 6.15 2.74 0.43
CA TYR A 303 5.30 3.54 -0.44
C TYR A 303 4.07 2.73 -0.87
N PRO A 304 2.99 3.38 -1.33
CA PRO A 304 1.91 2.70 -2.01
C PRO A 304 2.45 1.79 -3.12
N SER A 305 2.12 0.50 -3.07
CA SER A 305 2.57 -0.46 -4.09
C SER A 305 2.00 -0.14 -5.48
N THR A 306 0.86 0.55 -5.51
CA THR A 306 0.24 1.13 -6.69
C THR A 306 -0.33 2.50 -6.34
N ILE A 307 -0.28 3.44 -7.28
CA ILE A 307 -0.90 4.77 -7.12
C ILE A 307 -2.43 4.67 -6.99
N ASP A 308 -3.03 3.60 -7.52
CA ASP A 308 -4.48 3.35 -7.51
C ASP A 308 -5.10 3.31 -6.13
N PHE A 309 -4.38 2.81 -5.12
CA PHE A 309 -4.88 2.85 -3.75
C PHE A 309 -5.09 4.28 -3.25
N VAL A 310 -4.17 5.17 -3.60
CA VAL A 310 -4.24 6.59 -3.23
C VAL A 310 -5.30 7.31 -4.07
N THR A 311 -5.34 7.09 -5.38
CA THR A 311 -6.28 7.77 -6.28
C THR A 311 -7.73 7.31 -6.11
N ARG A 312 -7.96 6.04 -5.75
CA ARG A 312 -9.30 5.52 -5.39
C ARG A 312 -9.80 6.11 -4.08
N THR A 313 -8.90 6.23 -3.10
CA THR A 313 -9.22 6.90 -1.84
C THR A 313 -9.60 8.36 -2.09
N TRP A 314 -8.86 9.05 -2.96
CA TRP A 314 -9.24 10.40 -3.40
C TRP A 314 -10.61 10.44 -4.07
N ALA A 315 -10.93 9.52 -4.98
CA ALA A 315 -12.24 9.47 -5.62
C ALA A 315 -13.39 9.29 -4.60
N SER A 316 -13.13 8.57 -3.51
CA SER A 316 -14.09 8.39 -2.42
C SER A 316 -14.24 9.66 -1.57
N ILE A 317 -13.14 10.37 -1.32
CA ILE A 317 -13.14 11.69 -0.66
C ILE A 317 -13.91 12.72 -1.51
N VAL A 318 -13.65 12.79 -2.81
CA VAL A 318 -14.36 13.69 -3.74
C VAL A 318 -15.86 13.40 -3.75
N GLN A 319 -16.24 12.13 -3.73
CA GLN A 319 -17.64 11.73 -3.69
C GLN A 319 -18.30 12.11 -2.37
N TRP A 320 -17.66 11.80 -1.24
CA TRP A 320 -18.16 12.14 0.10
C TRP A 320 -18.34 13.66 0.26
N THR A 321 -17.38 14.44 -0.24
CA THR A 321 -17.42 15.92 -0.19
C THR A 321 -18.34 16.55 -1.24
N ASN A 322 -18.94 15.74 -2.13
CA ASN A 322 -19.83 16.19 -3.22
C ASN A 322 -19.16 17.11 -4.26
N PHE A 323 -17.88 16.87 -4.59
CA PHE A 323 -17.12 17.60 -5.62
C PHE A 323 -16.87 16.77 -6.90
N CYS A 324 -17.74 15.82 -7.21
CA CYS A 324 -17.57 14.93 -8.36
C CYS A 324 -17.47 15.65 -9.71
N SER A 325 -18.06 16.84 -9.86
CA SER A 325 -18.02 17.62 -11.09
C SER A 325 -16.65 18.28 -11.36
N THR A 326 -15.86 18.54 -10.32
CA THR A 326 -14.56 19.21 -10.43
C THR A 326 -13.39 18.28 -10.15
N GLY A 327 -13.60 17.21 -9.38
CA GLY A 327 -12.53 16.34 -8.89
C GLY A 327 -11.58 17.02 -7.90
N ALA A 328 -11.91 18.25 -7.47
CA ALA A 328 -11.08 19.10 -6.64
C ALA A 328 -11.84 19.55 -5.38
N VAL A 329 -11.23 19.32 -4.21
CA VAL A 329 -11.86 19.48 -2.89
C VAL A 329 -11.28 20.71 -2.18
N PRO A 330 -12.09 21.72 -1.82
CA PRO A 330 -11.66 22.83 -0.99
C PRO A 330 -11.17 22.36 0.37
N GLN A 331 -10.25 23.11 0.98
CA GLN A 331 -9.66 22.71 2.25
C GLN A 331 -10.67 22.57 3.39
N GLN A 332 -11.69 23.43 3.43
CA GLN A 332 -12.75 23.33 4.44
C GLN A 332 -13.45 21.97 4.36
N ASN A 333 -13.80 21.51 3.15
CA ASN A 333 -14.47 20.22 2.97
C ASN A 333 -13.55 19.02 3.30
N LEU A 334 -12.24 19.17 3.11
CA LEU A 334 -11.27 18.17 3.58
C LEU A 334 -11.16 18.15 5.10
N SER A 335 -11.21 19.32 5.76
CA SER A 335 -11.31 19.41 7.22
C SER A 335 -12.60 18.78 7.74
N ASP A 336 -13.73 19.04 7.06
CA ASP A 336 -15.03 18.47 7.42
C ASP A 336 -15.01 16.93 7.28
N LEU A 337 -14.38 16.40 6.23
CA LEU A 337 -14.17 14.95 6.10
C LEU A 337 -13.43 14.39 7.33
N LEU A 338 -12.35 15.02 7.76
CA LEU A 338 -11.60 14.58 8.94
C LEU A 338 -12.42 14.64 10.24
N GLN A 339 -13.36 15.59 10.37
CA GLN A 339 -14.17 15.72 11.58
C GLN A 339 -15.47 14.89 11.56
N TYR A 340 -16.00 14.55 10.38
CA TYR A 340 -17.35 14.00 10.25
C TYR A 340 -17.45 12.70 9.44
N SER A 341 -16.36 12.20 8.84
CA SER A 341 -16.36 10.87 8.18
C SER A 341 -16.13 9.73 9.18
N HIS A 342 -17.18 9.43 9.94
CA HIS A 342 -17.18 8.41 11.00
C HIS A 342 -17.00 6.96 10.50
N VAL A 343 -17.33 6.71 9.22
CA VAL A 343 -17.41 5.36 8.65
C VAL A 343 -16.61 5.25 7.37
N ALA A 344 -16.39 4.01 6.93
CA ALA A 344 -15.73 3.70 5.67
C ALA A 344 -16.35 4.48 4.50
N LEU A 345 -15.48 5.04 3.67
CA LEU A 345 -15.90 5.72 2.44
C LEU A 345 -16.18 4.65 1.38
N THR A 346 -17.46 4.31 1.17
CA THR A 346 -17.85 3.18 0.32
C THR A 346 -18.24 3.56 -1.10
N GLY A 347 -18.42 4.85 -1.38
CA GLY A 347 -18.84 5.29 -2.70
C GLY A 347 -17.71 5.95 -3.49
N THR A 348 -17.90 6.02 -4.79
CA THR A 348 -17.08 6.79 -5.72
C THR A 348 -18.00 7.59 -6.62
N CYS A 349 -17.49 8.67 -7.22
CA CYS A 349 -18.24 9.43 -8.21
C CYS A 349 -18.70 8.51 -9.34
N SER A 350 -20.00 8.52 -9.65
CA SER A 350 -20.54 7.78 -10.80
C SER A 350 -20.00 8.41 -12.08
N ALA A 351 -19.44 7.55 -12.95
CA ALA A 351 -18.63 7.92 -14.10
C ALA A 351 -17.45 8.83 -13.72
N VAL A 352 -16.39 8.24 -13.15
CA VAL A 352 -15.06 8.72 -13.53
C VAL A 352 -15.02 8.53 -15.04
N THR A 353 -15.09 9.63 -15.80
CA THR A 353 -14.73 9.60 -17.21
C THR A 353 -13.27 9.17 -17.22
N CYS A 354 -13.05 7.89 -17.44
CA CYS A 354 -11.72 7.31 -17.67
C CYS A 354 -11.18 7.74 -19.04
N THR A 355 -11.67 8.88 -19.55
CA THR A 355 -11.44 9.48 -20.85
C THR A 355 -10.51 10.67 -20.61
N PRO A 356 -9.22 10.53 -20.93
CA PRO A 356 -8.17 11.36 -20.35
C PRO A 356 -7.55 12.35 -21.34
N ASP A 357 -8.13 12.47 -22.54
CA ASP A 357 -7.87 13.58 -23.45
C ASP A 357 -9.21 14.23 -23.79
N ALA A 358 -9.26 15.57 -23.73
CA ALA A 358 -10.46 16.32 -24.03
C ALA A 358 -10.86 16.23 -25.52
N ASN A 359 -9.94 15.81 -26.40
CA ASN A 359 -10.22 15.57 -27.80
C ASN A 359 -10.98 14.26 -27.98
N ALA A 360 -12.17 14.37 -28.55
CA ALA A 360 -13.06 13.24 -28.80
C ALA A 360 -12.43 12.15 -29.69
N SER A 361 -11.49 12.48 -30.57
CA SER A 361 -10.82 11.48 -31.41
C SER A 361 -9.94 10.52 -30.59
N CYS A 362 -9.23 11.05 -29.58
CA CYS A 362 -8.42 10.24 -28.67
C CYS A 362 -9.28 9.37 -27.77
N ASN A 363 -10.44 9.88 -27.35
CA ASN A 363 -11.42 9.07 -26.63
C ASN A 363 -11.96 7.91 -27.47
N GLN A 364 -12.16 8.10 -28.78
CA GLN A 364 -12.58 7.02 -29.68
C GLN A 364 -11.52 5.95 -29.83
N LEU A 365 -10.25 6.34 -30.04
CA LEU A 365 -9.13 5.38 -30.07
C LEU A 365 -9.00 4.64 -28.74
N PHE A 366 -9.19 5.34 -27.62
CA PHE A 366 -9.18 4.70 -26.31
C PHE A 366 -10.33 3.71 -26.11
N THR A 367 -11.54 4.07 -26.51
CA THR A 367 -12.70 3.17 -26.45
C THR A 367 -12.48 1.93 -27.31
N ALA A 368 -11.90 2.09 -28.50
CA ALA A 368 -11.51 0.99 -29.35
C ALA A 368 -10.41 0.12 -28.69
N CYS A 369 -9.39 0.75 -28.11
CA CYS A 369 -8.34 0.06 -27.35
C CYS A 369 -8.92 -0.78 -26.21
N LEU A 370 -9.89 -0.25 -25.45
CA LEU A 370 -10.54 -0.99 -24.38
C LEU A 370 -11.27 -2.25 -24.86
N SER A 371 -11.61 -2.37 -26.15
CA SER A 371 -12.20 -3.59 -26.68
C SER A 371 -11.19 -4.73 -26.89
N SER A 372 -9.88 -4.45 -26.82
CA SER A 372 -8.83 -5.46 -26.95
C SER A 372 -8.93 -6.53 -25.87
N SER A 373 -8.81 -7.80 -26.27
CA SER A 373 -8.77 -8.94 -25.35
C SER A 373 -7.49 -8.99 -24.51
N THR A 374 -6.42 -8.32 -24.93
CA THR A 374 -5.12 -8.27 -24.23
C THR A 374 -4.91 -6.98 -23.46
N ILE A 375 -5.93 -6.12 -23.34
CA ILE A 375 -5.84 -4.79 -22.71
C ILE A 375 -5.22 -4.78 -21.30
N LEU A 376 -5.38 -5.87 -20.55
CA LEU A 376 -4.84 -6.03 -19.18
C LEU A 376 -3.56 -6.86 -19.10
N THR A 377 -2.95 -7.24 -20.21
CA THR A 377 -1.75 -8.09 -20.20
C THR A 377 -0.70 -7.57 -21.17
N ASP A 378 -1.13 -7.17 -22.35
CA ASP A 378 -0.31 -6.61 -23.42
C ASP A 378 -1.16 -5.63 -24.24
N PRO A 379 -1.38 -4.41 -23.74
CA PRO A 379 -2.12 -3.40 -24.49
C PRO A 379 -1.38 -2.99 -25.77
N TYR A 380 -0.04 -3.09 -25.82
CA TYR A 380 0.74 -2.71 -27.00
C TYR A 380 0.71 -3.73 -28.13
N ALA A 381 0.07 -4.89 -27.94
CA ALA A 381 -0.30 -5.78 -29.02
C ALA A 381 -1.36 -5.18 -29.97
N ASP A 382 -2.10 -4.15 -29.54
CA ASP A 382 -3.12 -3.46 -30.35
C ASP A 382 -2.67 -2.05 -30.77
N SER A 383 -2.65 -1.80 -32.08
CA SER A 383 -2.33 -0.49 -32.65
C SER A 383 -3.23 0.65 -32.15
N ASN A 384 -4.51 0.39 -31.85
CA ASN A 384 -5.41 1.38 -31.27
C ASN A 384 -4.98 1.78 -29.87
N CYS A 385 -4.44 0.83 -29.09
CA CYS A 385 -3.92 1.12 -27.76
C CYS A 385 -2.60 1.88 -27.82
N VAL A 386 -1.74 1.59 -28.80
CA VAL A 386 -0.51 2.36 -29.01
C VAL A 386 -0.82 3.80 -29.41
N LEU A 387 -1.77 4.02 -30.33
CA LEU A 387 -2.20 5.36 -30.75
C LEU A 387 -3.06 6.07 -29.71
N ALA A 388 -3.81 5.32 -28.89
CA ALA A 388 -4.42 5.89 -27.71
C ALA A 388 -3.33 6.38 -26.77
N ALA A 389 -2.37 5.54 -26.36
CA ALA A 389 -1.26 5.92 -25.48
C ALA A 389 -0.54 7.22 -25.87
N THR A 390 -0.37 7.51 -27.16
CA THR A 390 0.25 8.76 -27.64
C THR A 390 -0.57 10.02 -27.41
N CYS A 391 -1.88 9.90 -27.15
CA CYS A 391 -2.75 11.02 -26.85
C CYS A 391 -2.50 11.62 -25.46
N TRP A 392 -1.79 10.96 -24.55
CA TRP A 392 -1.79 11.38 -23.14
C TRP A 392 -0.75 12.46 -22.83
N GLY A 393 -1.24 13.63 -22.38
CA GLY A 393 -0.39 14.73 -21.90
C GLY A 393 0.29 14.46 -20.55
N GLY A 394 -0.25 13.55 -19.74
CA GLY A 394 0.36 13.07 -18.50
C GLY A 394 1.36 11.92 -18.69
N GLY A 395 1.79 11.67 -19.94
CA GLY A 395 2.66 10.57 -20.29
C GLY A 395 2.00 9.20 -20.14
N ILE A 396 2.81 8.15 -20.28
CA ILE A 396 2.28 6.79 -20.41
C ILE A 396 1.64 6.24 -19.12
N ASN A 397 2.07 6.69 -17.95
CA ASN A 397 1.44 6.28 -16.68
C ASN A 397 -0.03 6.72 -16.62
N ALA A 398 -0.35 7.89 -17.16
CA ALA A 398 -1.72 8.36 -17.23
C ALA A 398 -2.58 7.51 -18.19
N PHE A 399 -1.98 6.91 -19.24
CA PHE A 399 -2.64 5.93 -20.11
C PHE A 399 -2.97 4.64 -19.38
N GLY A 400 -1.98 4.11 -18.65
CA GLY A 400 -2.17 2.99 -17.73
C GLY A 400 -3.29 3.20 -16.72
N ASN A 401 -3.29 4.35 -16.05
CA ASN A 401 -4.32 4.72 -15.08
C ASN A 401 -5.73 4.80 -15.71
N ALA A 402 -5.83 5.30 -16.95
CA ALA A 402 -7.09 5.36 -17.66
C ALA A 402 -7.62 3.95 -17.99
N ILE A 403 -6.76 3.02 -18.42
CA ILE A 403 -7.14 1.61 -18.60
C ILE A 403 -7.63 1.02 -17.29
N SER A 404 -6.88 1.22 -16.20
CA SER A 404 -7.25 0.74 -14.86
C SER A 404 -8.63 1.21 -14.44
N CYS A 405 -8.87 2.51 -14.61
CA CYS A 405 -10.15 3.16 -14.34
C CYS A 405 -11.26 2.51 -15.17
N ALA A 406 -11.09 2.42 -16.50
CA ALA A 406 -12.14 1.97 -17.41
C ALA A 406 -12.47 0.48 -17.26
N LYS A 407 -11.47 -0.33 -16.90
CA LYS A 407 -11.62 -1.77 -16.67
C LYS A 407 -11.87 -2.12 -15.21
N ASN A 408 -11.95 -1.11 -14.33
CA ASN A 408 -12.15 -1.26 -12.90
C ASN A 408 -11.17 -2.25 -12.25
N THR A 409 -9.90 -2.22 -12.69
CA THR A 409 -8.89 -3.21 -12.25
C THR A 409 -8.14 -2.81 -10.99
N GLN A 410 -8.37 -1.60 -10.47
CA GLN A 410 -7.76 -1.12 -9.21
C GLN A 410 -6.21 -1.14 -9.26
N GLY A 411 -5.64 -0.87 -10.42
CA GLY A 411 -4.21 -0.71 -10.67
C GLY A 411 -3.53 -2.00 -11.12
N LYS A 412 -4.30 -3.10 -11.16
CA LYS A 412 -3.81 -4.38 -11.66
C LYS A 412 -3.56 -4.25 -13.16
N ASN A 413 -2.33 -4.62 -13.53
CA ASN A 413 -1.83 -4.63 -14.89
C ASN A 413 -2.04 -3.30 -15.63
N ALA A 414 -1.89 -2.19 -14.90
CA ALA A 414 -2.07 -0.84 -15.42
C ALA A 414 -0.78 -0.03 -15.45
N ASN A 415 0.35 -0.58 -14.99
CA ASN A 415 1.64 0.10 -15.07
C ASN A 415 2.32 -0.23 -16.40
N PRO A 416 2.56 0.75 -17.28
CA PRO A 416 3.23 0.55 -18.55
C PRO A 416 4.63 -0.07 -18.46
N GLN A 417 5.32 0.10 -17.34
CA GLN A 417 6.64 -0.50 -17.11
C GLN A 417 6.60 -2.03 -16.95
N PHE A 418 5.43 -2.60 -16.64
CA PHE A 418 5.25 -4.04 -16.48
C PHE A 418 4.55 -4.70 -17.67
N TRP A 419 4.13 -3.93 -18.66
CA TRP A 419 3.61 -4.49 -19.89
C TRP A 419 4.74 -5.01 -20.78
N PRO A 420 4.47 -6.03 -21.61
CA PRO A 420 5.37 -6.39 -22.69
C PRO A 420 5.71 -5.16 -23.54
N ARG A 421 6.98 -5.03 -23.88
CA ARG A 421 7.45 -3.96 -24.76
C ARG A 421 6.74 -4.05 -26.11
N LEU A 422 6.41 -2.89 -26.70
CA LEU A 422 5.89 -2.81 -28.07
C LEU A 422 6.70 -3.71 -29.00
N THR A 423 6.04 -4.57 -29.78
CA THR A 423 6.74 -5.47 -30.70
C THR A 423 7.09 -4.77 -32.02
N GLN A 424 8.15 -5.24 -32.68
CA GLN A 424 8.52 -4.74 -34.02
C GLN A 424 7.38 -4.90 -35.03
N ALA A 425 6.58 -5.96 -34.91
CA ALA A 425 5.45 -6.22 -35.79
C ALA A 425 4.40 -5.11 -35.69
N VAL A 426 3.97 -4.76 -34.47
CA VAL A 426 3.02 -3.66 -34.25
C VAL A 426 3.65 -2.32 -34.64
N PHE A 427 4.93 -2.08 -34.31
CA PHE A 427 5.63 -0.88 -34.74
C PHE A 427 5.61 -0.69 -36.27
N ASN A 428 5.85 -1.77 -37.03
CA ASN A 428 5.81 -1.74 -38.49
C ASN A 428 4.41 -1.45 -39.07
N THR A 429 3.34 -1.62 -38.29
CA THR A 429 1.99 -1.21 -38.70
C THR A 429 1.74 0.29 -38.56
N LEU A 430 2.54 0.98 -37.72
CA LEU A 430 2.44 2.41 -37.46
C LEU A 430 3.48 3.21 -38.26
N GLY A 431 4.67 2.63 -38.41
CA GLY A 431 5.80 3.20 -39.15
C GLY A 431 5.97 2.59 -40.54
N ASN A 432 7.14 2.79 -41.14
CA ASN A 432 7.50 2.16 -42.41
C ASN A 432 8.31 0.88 -42.16
N SER A 433 7.74 -0.27 -42.53
CA SER A 433 8.34 -1.60 -42.33
C SER A 433 9.69 -1.78 -43.02
N ASN A 434 9.98 -1.02 -44.08
CA ASN A 434 11.20 -1.15 -44.86
C ASN A 434 12.36 -0.34 -44.30
N THR A 435 12.07 0.68 -43.50
CA THR A 435 13.08 1.61 -42.96
C THR A 435 13.28 1.47 -41.45
N GLY A 436 12.38 0.80 -40.74
CA GLY A 436 12.49 0.60 -39.28
C GLY A 436 12.34 1.88 -38.46
N ILE A 437 11.76 2.93 -39.06
CA ILE A 437 11.52 4.23 -38.45
C ILE A 437 10.05 4.64 -38.61
N ILE A 438 9.60 5.51 -37.70
CA ILE A 438 8.33 6.23 -37.81
C ILE A 438 8.63 7.72 -37.98
N SER A 439 8.06 8.31 -39.05
CA SER A 439 8.09 9.76 -39.29
C SER A 439 6.80 10.42 -38.80
N GLN A 440 6.77 11.76 -38.73
CA GLN A 440 5.55 12.51 -38.44
C GLN A 440 4.40 12.10 -39.37
N GLN A 441 4.66 11.97 -40.67
CA GLN A 441 3.62 11.61 -41.63
C GLN A 441 3.12 10.18 -41.39
N ASN A 442 4.01 9.23 -41.09
CA ASN A 442 3.57 7.87 -40.78
C ASN A 442 2.69 7.83 -39.52
N TYR A 443 3.04 8.60 -38.48
CA TYR A 443 2.21 8.72 -37.28
C TYR A 443 0.84 9.32 -37.59
N ILE A 444 0.77 10.39 -38.39
CA ILE A 444 -0.49 10.99 -38.83
C ILE A 444 -1.34 9.96 -39.59
N ASP A 445 -0.74 9.28 -40.58
CA ASP A 445 -1.42 8.28 -41.41
C ASP A 445 -1.95 7.12 -40.55
N ALA A 446 -1.16 6.65 -39.57
CA ALA A 446 -1.57 5.62 -38.64
C ALA A 446 -2.74 6.09 -37.74
N PHE A 447 -2.67 7.32 -37.23
CA PHE A 447 -3.71 7.89 -36.36
C PHE A 447 -5.05 8.03 -37.09
N TYR A 448 -5.06 8.68 -38.25
CA TYR A 448 -6.26 8.82 -39.07
C TYR A 448 -6.71 7.47 -39.66
N GLY A 449 -5.77 6.59 -40.01
CA GLY A 449 -6.07 5.24 -40.49
C GLY A 449 -6.76 4.36 -39.44
N ALA A 450 -6.39 4.49 -38.16
CA ALA A 450 -7.06 3.80 -37.06
C ALA A 450 -8.47 4.34 -36.84
N LEU A 451 -8.64 5.67 -36.81
CA LEU A 451 -9.96 6.29 -36.72
C LEU A 451 -10.88 5.87 -37.87
N GLY A 452 -10.37 5.87 -39.11
CA GLY A 452 -11.15 5.51 -40.31
C GLY A 452 -11.71 4.09 -40.31
N LYS A 453 -11.23 3.20 -39.44
CA LYS A 453 -11.76 1.84 -39.26
C LYS A 453 -12.93 1.78 -38.27
N LEU A 454 -13.20 2.86 -37.53
CA LEU A 454 -14.32 2.94 -36.60
C LEU A 454 -15.63 3.21 -37.35
N SER A 455 -16.76 2.77 -36.78
CA SER A 455 -18.08 2.91 -37.41
C SER A 455 -18.57 4.35 -37.54
N SER A 456 -18.03 5.29 -36.76
CA SER A 456 -18.41 6.71 -36.77
C SER A 456 -17.23 7.58 -36.31
N PRO A 457 -16.20 7.79 -37.17
CA PRO A 457 -14.99 8.49 -36.78
C PRO A 457 -15.23 9.98 -36.52
N ILE A 458 -14.63 10.48 -35.45
CA ILE A 458 -14.49 11.90 -35.14
C ILE A 458 -13.07 12.31 -35.48
N TRP A 459 -12.95 13.18 -36.47
CA TRP A 459 -11.67 13.61 -37.02
C TRP A 459 -11.12 14.81 -36.25
N PRO A 460 -9.91 14.73 -35.67
CA PRO A 460 -9.27 15.88 -35.05
C PRO A 460 -8.69 16.82 -36.12
N ASP A 461 -8.33 18.02 -35.70
CA ASP A 461 -7.46 18.90 -36.49
C ASP A 461 -6.06 18.27 -36.65
N VAL A 462 -5.46 18.39 -37.84
CA VAL A 462 -4.16 17.78 -38.11
C VAL A 462 -3.04 18.36 -37.23
N ASN A 463 -3.13 19.64 -36.85
CA ASN A 463 -2.16 20.27 -35.96
C ASN A 463 -2.21 19.69 -34.54
N TYR A 464 -3.39 19.23 -34.10
CA TYR A 464 -3.51 18.50 -32.83
C TYR A 464 -2.71 17.20 -32.88
N VAL A 465 -2.82 16.42 -33.96
CA VAL A 465 -2.08 15.16 -34.15
C VAL A 465 -0.57 15.43 -34.27
N ILE A 466 -0.18 16.48 -35.00
CA ILE A 466 1.22 16.96 -35.07
C ILE A 466 1.76 17.32 -33.68
N GLY A 467 0.95 17.98 -32.84
CA GLY A 467 1.31 18.32 -31.48
C GLY A 467 1.66 17.09 -30.63
N LYS A 468 0.88 16.01 -30.75
CA LYS A 468 1.18 14.73 -30.08
C LYS A 468 2.48 14.11 -30.58
N TRP A 469 2.72 14.14 -31.90
CA TRP A 469 3.98 13.68 -32.46
C TRP A 469 5.17 14.49 -31.94
N THR A 470 5.03 15.81 -31.84
CA THR A 470 6.07 16.70 -31.33
C THR A 470 6.47 16.31 -29.91
N THR A 471 5.52 16.01 -29.03
CA THR A 471 5.81 15.51 -27.66
C THR A 471 6.70 14.26 -27.68
N ILE A 472 6.39 13.29 -28.53
CA ILE A 472 7.16 12.04 -28.65
C ILE A 472 8.55 12.32 -29.22
N ALA A 473 8.64 13.11 -30.30
CA ALA A 473 9.90 13.45 -30.95
C ALA A 473 10.82 14.26 -30.03
N THR A 474 10.26 15.20 -29.26
CA THR A 474 11.00 15.98 -28.25
C THR A 474 11.57 15.09 -27.16
N TRP A 475 10.81 14.10 -26.68
CA TRP A 475 11.30 13.14 -25.70
C TRP A 475 12.39 12.24 -26.27
N ALA A 476 12.20 11.74 -27.50
CA ALA A 476 13.13 10.81 -28.14
C ALA A 476 14.47 11.46 -28.57
N LYS A 477 14.48 12.80 -28.77
CA LYS A 477 15.66 13.61 -29.12
C LYS A 477 16.40 13.18 -30.40
N PHE A 478 15.67 12.78 -31.44
CA PHE A 478 16.26 12.45 -32.75
C PHE A 478 16.37 13.68 -33.67
N PRO A 479 17.55 13.98 -34.26
CA PRO A 479 17.82 15.23 -34.97
C PRO A 479 16.91 15.53 -36.18
N ASN A 480 16.39 14.50 -36.83
CA ASN A 480 15.54 14.62 -38.03
C ASN A 480 14.05 14.36 -37.74
N GLY A 481 13.68 14.18 -36.47
CA GLY A 481 12.31 13.85 -36.06
C GLY A 481 11.83 12.45 -36.46
N ASN A 482 12.67 11.62 -37.08
CA ASN A 482 12.35 10.22 -37.38
C ASN A 482 12.79 9.35 -36.20
N ILE A 483 11.87 8.59 -35.65
CA ILE A 483 12.10 7.82 -34.42
C ILE A 483 12.27 6.33 -34.76
N PRO A 484 13.41 5.71 -34.46
CA PRO A 484 13.60 4.27 -34.59
C PRO A 484 12.71 3.48 -33.62
N TYR A 485 12.45 2.21 -33.95
CA TYR A 485 11.68 1.30 -33.11
C TYR A 485 12.07 1.32 -31.63
N GLY A 486 13.37 1.19 -31.32
CA GLY A 486 13.85 1.10 -29.95
C GLY A 486 13.38 2.27 -29.10
N ASN A 487 13.53 3.49 -29.64
CA ASN A 487 13.22 4.73 -28.94
C ASN A 487 11.73 5.01 -28.84
N PHE A 488 10.94 4.64 -29.85
CA PHE A 488 9.48 4.74 -29.75
C PHE A 488 8.92 3.75 -28.72
N ALA A 489 9.45 2.52 -28.69
CA ALA A 489 9.09 1.53 -27.67
C ALA A 489 9.55 1.96 -26.27
N ASP A 490 10.71 2.62 -26.16
CA ASP A 490 11.18 3.18 -24.89
C ASP A 490 10.30 4.34 -24.43
N TRP A 491 9.81 5.19 -25.34
CA TRP A 491 8.84 6.24 -25.01
C TRP A 491 7.57 5.65 -24.39
N LEU A 492 7.02 4.58 -24.98
CA LEU A 492 5.86 3.86 -24.44
C LEU A 492 6.14 3.12 -23.12
N THR A 493 7.39 3.07 -22.65
CA THR A 493 7.73 2.40 -21.39
C THR A 493 8.16 3.39 -20.31
N TYR A 494 8.86 4.46 -20.71
CA TYR A 494 9.63 5.32 -19.80
C TYR A 494 9.30 6.82 -19.90
N SER A 495 8.39 7.23 -20.79
CA SER A 495 8.06 8.66 -20.95
C SER A 495 7.41 9.31 -19.73
N ALA A 496 7.00 8.53 -18.73
CA ALA A 496 6.37 9.05 -17.52
C ALA A 496 7.34 9.71 -16.50
N VAL A 497 8.65 9.79 -16.81
CA VAL A 497 9.71 10.25 -15.88
C VAL A 497 10.43 11.51 -16.40
N ALA A 498 9.88 12.23 -17.38
CA ALA A 498 10.56 13.37 -18.03
C ALA A 498 9.86 14.71 -17.78
#